data_AF-A0A1H6SPD8-F1
#
_entry.id   AF-A0A1H6SPD8-F1
#
_cell.length_a   1.000
_cell.length_b   1.000
_cell.length_c   1.000
_cell.angle_alpha   90.00
_cell.angle_beta   90.00
_cell.angle_gamma   90.00
#
_symmetry.space_group_name_H-M   'P 1'
#
loop_
_entity.id
_entity.type
_entity.pdbx_description
1 polymer ?
#
loop_
_entity_poly.entity_id
_entity_poly.type
_entity_poly.pdbx_seq_one_letter_code
_entity_poly.pdbx_strand_id
1 'polypeptide(L)'
;MSELPHVYRLLSVFSGIPLGTFEALRRSGLWEDDGPVCDAHRALLRLLTTDGRIRWVTWGPDGPGYVLTGYGEVALETYFQRYGPAHAPRRGPNLAEIVRQKQTQGADVLEAR
;
A
#
# COMPACT_ATOMS: atom_id res chain seq x y z
N MET A 1 12.65 -6.86 19.81
CA MET A 1 11.52 -6.86 18.85
C MET A 1 12.10 -7.29 17.52
N SER A 2 11.52 -8.29 16.85
CA SER A 2 11.99 -8.72 15.53
C SER A 2 11.73 -7.58 14.53
N GLU A 3 12.78 -6.94 14.02
CA GLU A 3 12.67 -5.93 12.96
C GLU A 3 12.10 -6.60 11.71
N LEU A 4 10.94 -6.12 11.26
CA LEU A 4 10.31 -6.64 10.05
C LEU A 4 11.14 -6.26 8.82
N PRO A 5 11.19 -7.12 7.78
CA PRO A 5 11.84 -6.76 6.54
C PRO A 5 11.27 -5.45 5.97
N HIS A 6 12.13 -4.52 5.55
CA HIS A 6 11.72 -3.22 4.99
C HIS A 6 10.72 -3.36 3.83
N VAL A 7 10.85 -4.41 3.02
CA VAL A 7 9.92 -4.74 1.93
C VAL A 7 8.50 -4.96 2.43
N TYR A 8 8.34 -5.66 3.56
CA TYR A 8 7.02 -5.91 4.14
C TYR A 8 6.42 -4.63 4.72
N ARG A 9 7.22 -3.86 5.47
CA ARG A 9 6.80 -2.55 6.00
C ARG A 9 6.30 -1.63 4.90
N LEU A 10 7.07 -1.50 3.81
CA LEU A 10 6.68 -0.66 2.68
C LEU A 10 5.46 -1.22 1.94
N LEU A 11 5.40 -2.52 1.68
CA LEU A 11 4.26 -3.10 0.96
C LEU A 11 2.93 -2.92 1.70
N SER A 12 2.96 -3.00 3.03
CA SER A 12 1.75 -2.97 3.86
C SER A 12 0.98 -1.63 3.89
N VAL A 13 1.60 -0.55 3.42
CA VAL A 13 0.96 0.79 3.41
C VAL A 13 0.15 1.04 2.15
N PHE A 14 0.33 0.23 1.11
CA PHE A 14 -0.39 0.37 -0.15
C PHE A 14 -1.75 -0.32 -0.07
N SER A 15 -2.71 0.20 -0.85
CA SER A 15 -4.04 -0.35 -1.00
C SER A 15 -4.54 -0.11 -2.44
N GLY A 16 -5.82 -0.32 -2.70
CA GLY A 16 -6.44 0.07 -3.98
C GLY A 16 -6.55 1.60 -4.19
N ILE A 17 -6.16 2.40 -3.19
CA ILE A 17 -6.08 3.86 -3.29
C ILE A 17 -4.63 4.25 -3.64
N PRO A 18 -4.42 5.07 -4.69
CA PRO A 18 -3.10 5.54 -5.09
C PRO A 18 -2.40 6.28 -3.95
N LEU A 19 -1.16 5.88 -3.66
CA LEU A 19 -0.34 6.49 -2.62
C LEU A 19 0.99 6.99 -3.20
N GLY A 20 1.28 8.27 -2.98
CA GLY A 20 2.53 8.88 -3.43
C GLY A 20 3.77 8.33 -2.68
N THR A 21 4.93 8.41 -3.32
CA THR A 21 6.22 7.90 -2.81
C THR A 21 6.54 8.37 -1.38
N PHE A 22 6.49 9.70 -1.15
CA PHE A 22 6.84 10.28 0.15
C PHE A 22 5.89 9.82 1.25
N GLU A 23 4.59 9.83 0.97
CA GLU A 23 3.59 9.40 1.93
C GLU A 23 3.68 7.90 2.23
N ALA A 24 3.97 7.06 1.22
CA ALA A 24 4.20 5.63 1.43
C ALA A 24 5.43 5.37 2.32
N LEU A 25 6.54 6.06 2.07
CA LEU A 25 7.76 5.95 2.88
C LEU A 25 7.52 6.41 4.32
N ARG A 26 6.83 7.55 4.50
CA ARG A 26 6.45 8.07 5.82
C ARG A 26 5.57 7.09 6.60
N ARG A 27 4.48 6.60 5.99
CA ARG A 27 3.57 5.64 6.63
C ARG A 27 4.23 4.32 6.98
N SER A 28 5.24 3.91 6.21
CA SER A 28 5.99 2.68 6.48
C SER A 28 6.99 2.82 7.63
N GLY A 29 7.25 4.06 8.08
CA GLY A 29 8.29 4.42 9.04
C GLY A 29 9.71 4.16 8.52
N LEU A 30 9.88 4.12 7.19
CA LEU A 30 11.20 4.01 6.55
C LEU A 30 11.81 5.39 6.27
N TRP A 31 11.05 6.46 6.52
CA TRP A 31 11.46 7.84 6.30
C TRP A 31 10.86 8.71 7.41
N GLU A 32 11.71 9.18 8.31
CA GLU A 32 11.29 9.86 9.54
C GLU A 32 11.59 11.38 9.54
N ASP A 33 12.58 11.85 8.77
CA ASP A 33 13.13 13.20 8.91
C ASP A 33 12.76 14.20 7.81
N ASP A 34 11.76 13.89 6.96
CA ASP A 34 11.43 14.67 5.76
C ASP A 34 12.65 15.00 4.85
N GLY A 35 13.76 14.27 5.03
CA GLY A 35 15.02 14.44 4.31
C GLY A 35 14.99 13.89 2.89
N PRO A 36 16.09 13.97 2.13
CA PRO A 36 16.11 13.47 0.76
C PRO A 36 15.87 11.95 0.71
N VAL A 37 15.02 11.52 -0.25
CA VAL A 37 14.80 10.10 -0.52
C VAL A 37 16.07 9.48 -1.11
N CYS A 38 16.73 8.61 -0.33
CA CYS A 38 17.97 7.94 -0.72
C CYS A 38 17.74 6.78 -1.71
N ASP A 39 18.84 6.26 -2.25
CA ASP A 39 18.80 5.18 -3.25
C ASP A 39 18.21 3.88 -2.70
N ALA A 40 18.38 3.60 -1.40
CA ALA A 40 17.77 2.43 -0.77
C ALA A 40 16.24 2.49 -0.81
N HIS A 41 15.63 3.65 -0.57
CA HIS A 41 14.18 3.83 -0.68
C HIS A 41 13.68 3.63 -2.11
N ARG A 42 14.41 4.18 -3.08
CA ARG A 42 14.10 4.02 -4.52
C ARG A 42 14.22 2.56 -4.94
N ALA A 43 15.24 1.85 -4.46
CA ALA A 43 15.44 0.44 -4.73
C ALA A 43 14.30 -0.43 -4.19
N LEU A 44 13.78 -0.14 -2.98
CA LEU A 44 12.63 -0.85 -2.42
C LEU A 44 11.37 -0.68 -3.29
N LEU A 45 11.05 0.54 -3.71
CA LEU A 45 9.90 0.80 -4.59
C LEU A 45 10.07 0.12 -5.95
N ARG A 46 11.29 0.17 -6.49
CA ARG A 46 11.62 -0.51 -7.76
C ARG A 46 11.45 -2.01 -7.64
N LEU A 47 11.89 -2.62 -6.54
CA LEU A 47 11.73 -4.04 -6.27
C LEU A 47 10.24 -4.42 -6.24
N LEU A 48 9.42 -3.71 -5.45
CA LEU A 48 7.98 -3.98 -5.35
C LEU A 48 7.26 -3.81 -6.69
N THR A 49 7.68 -2.83 -7.50
CA THR A 49 7.09 -2.60 -8.83
C THR A 49 7.53 -3.66 -9.84
N THR A 50 8.80 -4.07 -9.81
CA THR A 50 9.36 -5.11 -10.69
C THR A 50 8.72 -6.46 -10.42
N ASP A 51 8.47 -6.78 -9.14
CA ASP A 51 7.76 -7.98 -8.71
C ASP A 51 6.25 -7.92 -8.99
N GLY A 52 5.73 -6.80 -9.51
CA GLY A 52 4.33 -6.61 -9.81
C GLY A 52 3.42 -6.50 -8.57
N ARG A 53 3.99 -6.30 -7.38
CA ARG A 53 3.24 -6.22 -6.10
C ARG A 53 2.55 -4.87 -5.92
N ILE A 54 3.11 -3.83 -6.50
CA ILE A 54 2.52 -2.49 -6.59
C ILE A 54 2.59 -2.01 -8.04
N ARG A 55 1.75 -1.04 -8.39
CA ARG A 55 1.73 -0.43 -9.73
C ARG A 55 1.48 1.07 -9.63
N TRP A 56 2.24 1.86 -10.38
CA TRP A 56 1.96 3.28 -10.54
C TRP A 56 0.72 3.53 -11.39
N VAL A 57 -0.16 4.42 -10.96
CA VAL A 57 -1.36 4.84 -11.68
C VAL A 57 -1.48 6.36 -11.71
N THR A 58 -2.15 6.87 -12.72
CA THR A 58 -2.27 8.32 -12.99
C THR A 58 -3.62 8.91 -12.54
N TRP A 59 -4.48 8.10 -11.95
CA TRP A 59 -5.78 8.49 -11.40
C TRP A 59 -5.72 8.43 -9.87
N GLY A 60 -6.66 9.07 -9.18
CA GLY A 60 -6.78 9.03 -7.72
C GLY A 60 -7.43 10.31 -7.16
N PRO A 61 -8.06 10.25 -5.97
CA PRO A 61 -8.61 11.45 -5.31
C PRO A 61 -7.51 12.46 -4.96
N ASP A 62 -6.34 11.97 -4.57
CA ASP A 62 -5.18 12.77 -4.14
C ASP A 62 -4.11 12.89 -5.23
N GLY A 63 -4.43 12.48 -6.46
CA GLY A 63 -3.51 12.47 -7.61
C GLY A 63 -2.85 11.10 -7.87
N PRO A 64 -1.80 11.08 -8.72
CA PRO A 64 -1.13 9.85 -9.14
C PRO A 64 -0.31 9.20 -8.01
N GLY A 65 -0.20 7.87 -8.02
CA GLY A 65 0.51 7.14 -6.98
C GLY A 65 0.58 5.64 -7.22
N TYR A 66 1.16 4.91 -6.28
CA TYR A 66 1.21 3.44 -6.31
C TYR A 66 -0.04 2.83 -5.69
N VAL A 67 -0.56 1.78 -6.33
CA VAL A 67 -1.63 0.93 -5.78
C VAL A 67 -1.13 -0.48 -5.55
N LEU A 68 -1.69 -1.13 -4.53
CA LEU A 68 -1.51 -2.56 -4.26
C LEU A 68 -2.17 -3.39 -5.37
N THR A 69 -1.48 -4.43 -5.84
CA THR A 69 -2.02 -5.38 -6.81
C THR A 69 -2.47 -6.66 -6.12
N GLY A 70 -3.13 -7.57 -6.85
CA GLY A 70 -3.43 -8.91 -6.33
C GLY A 70 -2.17 -9.71 -5.93
N TYR A 71 -1.06 -9.55 -6.64
CA TYR A 71 0.23 -10.15 -6.25
C TYR A 71 0.76 -9.55 -4.94
N GLY A 72 0.53 -8.26 -4.72
CA GLY A 72 0.85 -7.58 -3.46
C GLY A 72 0.05 -8.13 -2.28
N GLU A 73 -1.26 -8.34 -2.45
CA GLU A 73 -2.12 -8.93 -1.42
C GLU A 73 -1.65 -10.34 -1.02
N VAL A 74 -1.35 -11.20 -2.01
CA VAL A 74 -0.83 -12.56 -1.75
C VAL A 74 0.53 -12.51 -1.03
N ALA A 75 1.40 -11.58 -1.40
CA ALA A 75 2.68 -11.41 -0.73
C ALA A 75 2.51 -10.92 0.72
N LEU A 76 1.56 -10.01 0.99
CA LEU A 76 1.23 -9.58 2.34
C LEU A 76 0.68 -10.73 3.19
N GLU A 77 -0.16 -11.58 2.62
CA GLU A 77 -0.66 -12.77 3.31
C GLU A 77 0.47 -13.75 3.63
N THR A 78 1.39 -13.97 2.68
CA THR A 78 2.58 -14.80 2.90
C THR A 78 3.47 -14.25 4.00
N TYR A 79 3.69 -12.92 4.03
CA TYR A 79 4.44 -12.28 5.09
C TYR A 79 3.73 -12.37 6.45
N PHE A 80 2.41 -12.19 6.47
CA PHE A 80 1.59 -12.35 7.66
C PHE A 80 1.71 -13.77 8.24
N GLN A 81 1.61 -14.80 7.40
CA GLN A 81 1.79 -16.19 7.82
C GLN A 81 3.20 -16.46 8.36
N ARG A 82 4.23 -15.83 7.77
CA ARG A 82 5.63 -16.04 8.15
C ARG A 82 6.02 -15.34 9.45
N TYR A 83 5.58 -14.10 9.63
CA TYR A 83 6.01 -13.24 10.75
C TYR A 83 4.96 -13.16 11.87
N GLY A 84 3.72 -13.62 11.62
CA GLY A 84 2.65 -13.68 12.60
C GLY A 84 1.88 -12.35 12.79
N PRO A 85 0.69 -12.41 13.43
CA PRO A 85 -0.21 -11.27 13.60
C PRO A 85 0.35 -10.16 14.49
N ALA A 86 1.24 -10.49 15.43
CA ALA A 86 1.90 -9.51 16.30
C ALA A 86 2.81 -8.53 15.50
N HIS A 87 3.09 -8.85 14.25
CA HIS A 87 3.94 -8.10 13.36
C HIS A 87 3.19 -7.55 12.15
N ALA A 88 1.86 -7.63 12.12
CA ALA A 88 1.06 -7.03 11.05
C ALA A 88 0.86 -5.53 11.33
N PRO A 89 1.50 -4.60 10.58
CA PRO A 89 1.11 -3.20 10.67
C PRO A 89 -0.38 -3.07 10.31
N ARG A 90 -1.09 -2.13 10.95
CA ARG A 90 -2.52 -1.88 10.70
C ARG A 90 -2.75 -1.77 9.19
N ARG A 91 -3.34 -2.82 8.59
CA ARG A 91 -3.69 -2.85 7.18
C ARG A 91 -4.65 -1.67 6.91
N GLY A 92 -4.38 -0.89 5.87
CA GLY A 92 -5.45 -0.11 5.24
C GLY A 92 -6.54 -1.04 4.69
N PRO A 93 -7.68 -0.53 4.20
CA PRO A 93 -8.72 -1.39 3.67
C PRO A 93 -8.16 -2.23 2.51
N ASN A 94 -8.37 -3.54 2.55
CA ASN A 94 -7.97 -4.46 1.49
C ASN A 94 -8.79 -4.18 0.21
N LEU A 95 -8.35 -4.74 -0.92
CA LEU A 95 -9.05 -4.50 -2.20
C LEU A 95 -10.55 -4.87 -2.15
N ALA A 96 -10.93 -5.95 -1.45
CA ALA A 96 -12.33 -6.34 -1.32
C ALA A 96 -13.14 -5.35 -0.48
N GLU A 97 -12.54 -4.72 0.52
CA GLU A 97 -13.13 -3.65 1.32
C GLU A 97 -13.29 -2.36 0.51
N ILE A 98 -12.29 -2.02 -0.31
CA ILE A 98 -12.36 -0.86 -1.21
C ILE A 98 -13.45 -1.05 -2.27
N VAL A 99 -13.56 -2.25 -2.86
CA VAL A 99 -14.63 -2.57 -3.81
C VAL A 99 -16.00 -2.43 -3.14
N ARG A 100 -16.17 -2.96 -1.93
CA ARG A 100 -17.41 -2.80 -1.15
C ARG A 100 -17.73 -1.33 -0.88
N GLN A 101 -16.77 -0.54 -0.43
CA GLN A 101 -16.95 0.90 -0.20
C GLN A 101 -17.40 1.64 -1.46
N LYS A 102 -16.78 1.34 -2.61
CA LYS A 102 -17.17 1.95 -3.90
C LYS A 102 -18.57 1.53 -4.36
N GLN A 103 -19.00 0.30 -4.09
CA GLN A 103 -20.35 -0.15 -4.40
C GLN A 103 -21.40 0.57 -3.54
N THR A 104 -21.13 0.77 -2.25
CA THR A 104 -22.04 1.50 -1.35
C THR A 104 -22.13 2.99 -1.75
N GLN A 105 -21.01 3.63 -2.08
CA GLN A 105 -20.99 5.03 -2.53
C GLN A 105 -21.65 5.25 -3.90
N GLY A 106 -21.63 4.25 -4.78
CA GLY A 106 -22.33 4.31 -6.07
C GLY A 106 -23.85 4.15 -5.97
N ALA A 107 -24.35 3.53 -4.89
CA ALA A 107 -25.78 3.34 -4.66
C ALA A 107 -26.46 4.64 -4.17
N ASP A 108 -25.80 5.42 -3.32
CA ASP A 108 -26.34 6.71 -2.82
C ASP A 108 -26.56 7.75 -3.93
N VAL A 109 -25.85 7.65 -5.06
CA VAL A 109 -26.01 8.57 -6.21
C VAL A 109 -27.22 8.21 -7.07
N LEU A 110 -27.73 6.98 -6.99
CA LEU A 110 -28.88 6.51 -7.78
C LEU A 110 -30.22 6.71 -7.08
N GLU A 111 -30.26 6.83 -5.74
CA GLU A 111 -31.49 7.10 -4.99
C GLU A 111 -31.81 8.61 -4.84
N ALA A 112 -30.90 9.50 -5.26
CA ALA A 112 -31.08 10.96 -5.21
C ALA A 112 -31.58 11.56 -6.54
N ARG A 113 -32.16 10.77 -7.45
CA ARG A 113 -32.76 11.20 -8.72
C ARG A 113 -34.21 10.76 -8.83
#